data_AF-A0A853GFK2-F1
#
_entry.id   AF-A0A853GFK2-F1
#
_cell.length_a   1.000
_cell.length_b   1.000
_cell.length_c   1.000
_cell.angle_alpha   90.00
_cell.angle_beta   90.00
_cell.angle_gamma   90.00
#
_symmetry.space_group_name_H-M   'P 1'
#
loop_
_entity.id
_entity.type
_entity.pdbx_description
1 polymer ?
#
loop_
_entity_poly.entity_id
_entity_poly.type
_entity_poly.pdbx_seq_one_letter_code
_entity_poly.pdbx_strand_id
1 'polypeptide(L)'
;MMKSKEVFKGALLSILFCLLFGAGVVYLTNRFAGFELLPLPDLAIVSRTMGSAMSQISITLAGFVLTSTAIFTAFGDKPLIKSMHKSGHANALIARMYIAIAFDLIACAIAIWAIISPSVSLLFFLTLIGLASCCFASLISVMHKLWYVLNYINTPRTDSPNDDRYETIDHTAKPIGHF
;
A
#
# COMPACT_ATOMS: atom_id res chain seq x y z
N MET A 1 0.34 -12.94 22.73
CA MET A 1 -0.72 -13.14 21.69
C MET A 1 -1.35 -11.78 21.41
N MET A 2 -0.70 -10.95 20.57
CA MET A 2 -1.20 -9.62 20.24
C MET A 2 -2.53 -9.79 19.49
N LYS A 3 -3.60 -9.12 19.96
CA LYS A 3 -4.95 -9.28 19.39
C LYS A 3 -4.88 -8.93 17.91
N SER A 4 -5.07 -9.93 17.03
CA SER A 4 -5.22 -9.80 15.56
C SER A 4 -6.06 -8.58 15.12
N LYS A 5 -6.99 -8.15 15.99
CA LYS A 5 -7.79 -6.92 15.87
C LYS A 5 -6.99 -5.62 15.70
N GLU A 6 -5.84 -5.44 16.36
CA GLU A 6 -5.01 -4.22 16.27
C GLU A 6 -4.33 -4.10 14.90
N VAL A 7 -3.80 -5.23 14.41
CA VAL A 7 -3.17 -5.34 13.09
C VAL A 7 -4.18 -5.03 11.98
N PHE A 8 -5.39 -5.60 12.12
CA PHE A 8 -6.49 -5.40 11.19
C PHE A 8 -6.98 -3.95 11.18
N LYS A 9 -7.12 -3.30 12.34
CA LYS A 9 -7.51 -1.89 12.44
C LYS A 9 -6.57 -0.97 11.67
N GLY A 10 -5.26 -1.15 11.80
CA GLY A 10 -4.30 -0.30 11.09
C GLY A 10 -4.26 -0.55 9.57
N ALA A 11 -4.54 -1.78 9.12
CA ALA A 11 -4.70 -2.09 7.70
C ALA A 11 -5.99 -1.46 7.15
N LEU A 12 -7.09 -1.60 7.88
CA LEU A 12 -8.40 -1.02 7.55
C LEU A 12 -8.33 0.51 7.46
N LEU A 13 -7.65 1.17 8.40
CA LEU A 13 -7.46 2.62 8.38
C LEU A 13 -6.67 3.08 7.15
N SER A 14 -5.62 2.33 6.77
CA SER A 14 -4.84 2.61 5.57
C SER A 14 -5.67 2.46 4.29
N ILE A 15 -6.49 1.40 4.21
CA ILE A 15 -7.39 1.18 3.07
C ILE A 15 -8.43 2.30 3.01
N LEU A 16 -9.03 2.67 4.15
CA LEU A 16 -10.00 3.76 4.25
C LEU A 16 -9.38 5.08 3.78
N PHE A 17 -8.15 5.39 4.20
CA PHE A 17 -7.43 6.57 3.76
C PHE A 17 -7.18 6.57 2.25
N CYS A 18 -6.74 5.44 1.67
CA CYS A 18 -6.53 5.34 0.23
C CYS A 18 -7.84 5.50 -0.56
N LEU A 19 -8.96 4.94 -0.06
CA LEU A 19 -10.28 5.11 -0.67
C LEU A 19 -10.77 6.56 -0.60
N LEU A 20 -10.61 7.22 0.56
CA LEU A 20 -10.96 8.64 0.72
C LEU A 20 -10.11 9.55 -0.15
N PHE A 21 -8.81 9.26 -0.26
CA PHE A 21 -7.91 9.98 -1.14
C PHE A 21 -8.32 9.82 -2.60
N GLY A 22 -8.60 8.59 -3.05
CA GLY A 22 -9.09 8.31 -4.40
C GLY A 22 -10.41 9.02 -4.70
N ALA A 23 -11.37 8.98 -3.77
CA ALA A 23 -12.63 9.71 -3.89
C ALA A 23 -12.44 11.23 -3.96
N GLY A 24 -11.48 11.77 -3.18
CA GLY A 24 -11.10 13.18 -3.22
C GLY A 24 -10.51 13.59 -4.57
N VAL A 25 -9.60 12.78 -5.13
CA VAL A 25 -9.05 13.00 -6.47
C VAL A 25 -10.15 12.96 -7.53
N VAL A 26 -11.07 12.01 -7.44
CA VAL A 26 -12.25 11.92 -8.34
C VAL A 26 -13.12 13.18 -8.24
N TYR A 27 -13.42 13.64 -7.03
CA TYR A 27 -14.22 14.84 -6.80
C TYR A 27 -13.54 16.08 -7.40
N LEU A 28 -12.24 16.27 -7.14
CA LEU A 28 -11.46 17.38 -7.70
C LEU A 28 -11.42 17.31 -9.23
N THR A 29 -11.17 16.12 -9.76
CA THR A 29 -11.12 15.89 -11.21
C THR A 29 -12.46 16.21 -11.85
N ASN A 30 -13.58 15.78 -11.27
CA ASN A 30 -14.90 16.15 -11.75
C ASN A 30 -15.18 17.66 -11.64
N ARG A 31 -14.73 18.31 -10.57
CA ARG A 31 -14.99 19.74 -10.32
C ARG A 31 -14.18 20.67 -11.24
N PHE A 32 -12.93 20.30 -11.55
CA PHE A 32 -11.98 21.16 -12.25
C PHE A 32 -11.74 20.80 -13.72
N ALA A 33 -11.92 19.53 -14.12
CA ALA A 33 -11.55 19.10 -15.46
C ALA A 33 -12.64 19.31 -16.53
N GLY A 34 -13.83 19.80 -16.17
CA GLY A 34 -14.85 20.23 -17.13
C GLY A 34 -15.26 19.16 -18.15
N PHE A 35 -15.40 17.90 -17.71
CA PHE A 35 -15.69 16.75 -18.60
C PHE A 35 -17.05 16.80 -19.32
N GLU A 36 -17.88 17.82 -19.08
CA GLU A 36 -19.18 18.00 -19.75
C GLU A 36 -19.08 18.30 -21.26
N LEU A 37 -17.87 18.49 -21.83
CA LEU A 37 -17.69 19.01 -23.20
C LEU A 37 -16.87 18.13 -24.16
N LEU A 38 -16.47 16.91 -23.79
CA LEU A 38 -15.69 16.06 -24.71
C LEU A 38 -16.59 15.30 -25.71
N PRO A 39 -16.32 15.38 -27.03
CA PRO A 39 -17.01 14.59 -28.03
C PRO A 39 -16.87 13.08 -27.75
N LEU A 40 -17.98 12.34 -27.84
CA LEU A 40 -18.04 10.87 -27.71
C LEU A 40 -16.96 10.07 -28.48
N PRO A 41 -16.56 10.43 -29.73
CA PRO A 41 -15.50 9.69 -30.43
C PRO A 41 -14.11 9.88 -29.81
N ASP A 42 -13.81 11.05 -29.23
CA ASP A 42 -12.52 11.30 -28.57
C ASP A 42 -12.43 10.56 -27.23
N LEU A 43 -13.56 10.35 -26.56
CA LEU A 43 -13.63 9.65 -25.28
C LEU A 43 -13.15 8.19 -25.38
N ALA A 44 -13.42 7.50 -26.49
CA ALA A 44 -12.97 6.12 -26.72
C ALA A 44 -11.44 6.04 -26.99
N ILE A 45 -10.85 7.06 -27.60
CA ILE A 45 -9.40 7.12 -27.85
C ILE A 45 -8.67 7.43 -26.54
N VAL A 46 -9.20 8.38 -25.77
CA VAL A 46 -8.65 8.74 -24.46
C VAL A 46 -8.76 7.57 -23.48
N SER A 47 -9.83 6.76 -23.53
CA SER A 47 -10.01 5.62 -22.61
C SER A 47 -8.98 4.53 -22.85
N ARG A 48 -8.71 4.21 -24.11
CA ARG A 48 -7.69 3.22 -24.48
C ARG A 48 -6.29 3.69 -24.08
N THR A 49 -6.00 4.97 -24.30
CA THR A 49 -4.72 5.57 -23.93
C THR A 49 -4.54 5.54 -22.41
N MET A 50 -5.54 5.98 -21.64
CA MET A 50 -5.51 5.94 -20.18
C MET A 50 -5.47 4.52 -19.63
N GLY A 51 -6.24 3.59 -20.21
CA GLY A 51 -6.22 2.18 -19.84
C GLY A 51 -4.84 1.56 -20.08
N SER A 52 -4.20 1.88 -21.20
CA SER A 52 -2.83 1.41 -21.49
C SER A 52 -1.81 1.93 -20.48
N ALA A 53 -1.82 3.24 -20.20
CA ALA A 53 -0.94 3.86 -19.21
C ALA A 53 -1.18 3.28 -17.81
N MET A 54 -2.45 3.14 -17.43
CA MET A 54 -2.82 2.61 -16.13
C MET A 54 -2.38 1.15 -15.95
N SER A 55 -2.56 0.31 -16.97
CA SER A 55 -2.10 -1.10 -16.92
C SER A 55 -0.58 -1.19 -16.69
N GLN A 56 0.20 -0.33 -17.37
CA GLN A 56 1.66 -0.28 -17.21
C GLN A 56 2.07 0.23 -15.83
N ILE A 57 1.39 1.26 -15.32
CA ILE A 57 1.64 1.79 -13.98
C ILE A 57 1.32 0.72 -12.93
N SER A 58 0.14 0.12 -12.99
CA SER A 58 -0.30 -0.90 -12.04
C SER A 58 0.64 -2.11 -11.99
N ILE A 59 1.06 -2.65 -13.14
CA ILE A 59 1.97 -3.81 -13.14
C ILE A 59 3.36 -3.43 -12.60
N THR A 60 3.82 -2.21 -12.87
CA THR A 60 5.09 -1.70 -12.34
C THR A 60 5.03 -1.52 -10.84
N LEU A 61 3.94 -0.96 -10.31
CA LEU A 61 3.70 -0.79 -8.88
C LEU A 61 3.66 -2.15 -8.17
N ALA A 62 2.92 -3.12 -8.73
CA ALA A 62 2.88 -4.48 -8.19
C ALA A 62 4.28 -5.11 -8.13
N GLY A 63 5.08 -4.97 -9.20
CA GLY A 63 6.46 -5.45 -9.24
C GLY A 63 7.36 -4.78 -8.20
N PHE A 64 7.16 -3.48 -7.97
CA PHE A 64 7.88 -2.73 -6.94
C PHE A 64 7.55 -3.24 -5.54
N VAL A 65 6.26 -3.44 -5.22
CA VAL A 65 5.84 -3.97 -3.90
C VAL A 65 6.34 -5.40 -3.71
N LEU A 66 6.32 -6.23 -4.76
CA LEU A 66 6.87 -7.59 -4.71
C LEU A 66 8.37 -7.57 -4.43
N THR A 67 9.12 -6.71 -5.13
CA THR A 67 10.57 -6.54 -4.90
C THR A 67 10.85 -6.04 -3.47
N SER A 68 10.09 -5.05 -2.99
CA SER A 68 10.18 -4.56 -1.62
C SER A 68 9.92 -5.67 -0.59
N THR A 69 8.94 -6.52 -0.85
CA THR A 69 8.62 -7.68 0.00
C THR A 69 9.77 -8.69 0.00
N ALA A 70 10.36 -8.97 -1.17
CA ALA A 70 11.51 -9.87 -1.29
C ALA A 70 12.73 -9.33 -0.52
N ILE A 71 13.02 -8.03 -0.62
CA ILE A 71 14.08 -7.37 0.15
C ILE A 71 13.81 -7.49 1.65
N PHE A 72 12.58 -7.21 2.09
CA PHE A 72 12.21 -7.33 3.50
C PHE A 72 12.39 -8.77 4.02
N THR A 73 12.01 -9.77 3.23
CA THR A 73 12.23 -11.19 3.56
C THR A 73 13.71 -11.56 3.56
N ALA A 74 14.51 -11.02 2.64
CA ALA A 74 15.97 -11.26 2.59
C ALA A 74 16.69 -10.75 3.84
N PHE A 75 16.18 -9.69 4.48
CA PHE A 75 16.69 -9.20 5.76
C PHE A 75 16.12 -9.94 6.98
N GLY A 76 15.36 -11.02 6.79
CA GLY A 76 14.68 -11.77 7.85
C GLY A 76 15.59 -12.24 8.99
N ASP A 77 16.87 -12.50 8.69
CA ASP A 77 17.86 -12.96 9.68
C ASP A 77 18.39 -11.84 10.60
N LYS A 78 18.09 -10.57 10.31
CA LYS A 78 18.50 -9.45 11.17
C LYS A 78 17.73 -9.51 12.51
N PRO A 79 18.39 -9.25 13.65
CA PRO A 79 17.79 -9.37 14.99
C PRO A 79 16.55 -8.49 15.17
N LEU A 80 16.49 -7.34 14.51
CA LEU A 80 15.32 -6.48 14.48
C LEU A 80 14.12 -7.16 13.82
N ILE A 81 14.30 -7.74 12.62
CA ILE A 81 13.20 -8.37 11.89
C ILE A 81 12.73 -9.62 12.64
N LYS A 82 13.65 -10.37 13.25
CA LYS A 82 13.33 -11.49 14.14
C LYS A 82 12.48 -11.06 15.35
N SER A 83 12.79 -9.91 15.95
CA SER A 83 11.97 -9.31 17.03
C SER A 83 10.59 -8.82 16.52
N MET A 84 10.54 -8.21 15.33
CA MET A 84 9.28 -7.84 14.67
C MET A 84 8.43 -9.06 14.30
N HIS A 85 9.07 -10.20 13.99
CA HIS A 85 8.39 -11.46 13.70
C HIS A 85 7.82 -12.09 14.99
N LYS A 86 8.58 -12.06 16.09
CA LYS A 86 8.12 -12.51 17.43
C LYS A 86 6.92 -11.69 17.92
N SER A 87 6.90 -10.38 17.64
CA SER A 87 5.77 -9.48 18.00
C SER A 87 4.61 -9.49 16.99
N GLY A 88 4.74 -10.16 15.84
CA GLY A 88 3.71 -10.25 14.79
C GLY A 88 3.59 -9.01 13.88
N HIS A 89 4.39 -7.96 14.11
CA HIS A 89 4.40 -6.76 13.27
C HIS A 89 4.94 -7.02 11.86
N ALA A 90 5.88 -7.97 11.72
CA ALA A 90 6.39 -8.36 10.40
C ALA A 90 5.30 -8.98 9.53
N ASN A 91 4.50 -9.90 10.08
CA ASN A 91 3.39 -10.52 9.37
C ASN A 91 2.30 -9.51 8.99
N ALA A 92 2.04 -8.53 9.86
CA ALA A 92 1.14 -7.42 9.56
C ALA A 92 1.63 -6.57 8.38
N LEU A 93 2.93 -6.33 8.29
CA LEU A 93 3.53 -5.56 7.21
C LEU A 93 3.46 -6.33 5.88
N ILE A 94 3.85 -7.61 5.90
CA ILE A 94 3.81 -8.50 4.73
C ILE A 94 2.37 -8.64 4.21
N ALA A 95 1.39 -8.84 5.09
CA ALA A 95 -0.02 -8.91 4.70
C ALA A 95 -0.50 -7.63 4.00
N ARG A 96 -0.06 -6.45 4.47
CA ARG A 96 -0.39 -5.18 3.81
C ARG A 96 0.26 -5.04 2.44
N MET A 97 1.49 -5.51 2.27
CA MET A 97 2.17 -5.54 0.98
C MET A 97 1.43 -6.46 -0.01
N TYR A 98 0.99 -7.64 0.42
CA TYR A 98 0.18 -8.53 -0.43
C TYR A 98 -1.18 -7.94 -0.81
N ILE A 99 -1.84 -7.25 0.11
CA ILE A 99 -3.10 -6.55 -0.18
C ILE A 99 -2.86 -5.46 -1.24
N ALA A 100 -1.77 -4.69 -1.13
CA ALA A 100 -1.42 -3.68 -2.13
C ALA A 100 -1.18 -4.30 -3.52
N ILE A 101 -0.42 -5.40 -3.60
CA ILE A 101 -0.22 -6.16 -4.85
C ILE A 101 -1.56 -6.61 -5.43
N ALA A 102 -2.46 -7.15 -4.61
CA ALA A 102 -3.78 -7.59 -5.07
C ALA A 102 -4.60 -6.42 -5.64
N PHE A 103 -4.58 -5.26 -4.98
CA PHE A 103 -5.23 -4.05 -5.49
C PHE A 103 -4.64 -3.59 -6.82
N ASP A 104 -3.31 -3.60 -6.96
CA ASP A 104 -2.62 -3.21 -8.19
C ASP A 104 -2.96 -4.16 -9.35
N LEU A 105 -3.03 -5.47 -9.10
CA LEU A 105 -3.43 -6.47 -10.09
C LEU A 105 -4.90 -6.32 -10.52
N ILE A 106 -5.81 -6.05 -9.57
CA ILE A 106 -7.22 -5.77 -9.88
C ILE A 106 -7.33 -4.50 -10.71
N ALA A 107 -6.57 -3.45 -10.37
CA ALA A 107 -6.53 -2.22 -11.14
C ALA A 107 -6.01 -2.43 -12.56
N CYS A 108 -4.97 -3.26 -12.72
CA CYS A 108 -4.48 -3.67 -14.03
C CYS A 108 -5.54 -4.42 -14.85
N ALA A 109 -6.26 -5.36 -14.22
CA ALA A 109 -7.32 -6.11 -14.89
C ALA A 109 -8.47 -5.20 -15.36
N ILE A 110 -8.88 -4.25 -14.52
CA ILE A 110 -9.90 -3.25 -14.87
C ILE A 110 -9.41 -2.34 -16.02
N ALA A 111 -8.13 -1.95 -16.00
CA ALA A 111 -7.53 -1.16 -17.06
C ALA A 111 -7.43 -1.92 -18.39
N ILE A 112 -7.14 -3.21 -18.38
CA ILE A 112 -7.15 -4.05 -19.59
C ILE A 112 -8.58 -4.22 -20.12
N TRP A 113 -9.55 -4.43 -19.24
CA TRP A 113 -10.97 -4.50 -19.61
C TRP A 113 -11.44 -3.21 -20.30
N ALA A 114 -10.96 -2.05 -19.83
CA ALA A 114 -11.22 -0.74 -20.45
C ALA A 114 -10.80 -0.65 -21.91
N ILE A 115 -9.70 -1.31 -22.28
CA ILE A 115 -9.14 -1.26 -23.63
C ILE A 115 -10.02 -2.06 -24.59
N ILE A 116 -10.53 -3.20 -24.12
CA ILE A 116 -11.29 -4.17 -24.92
C ILE A 116 -12.74 -3.73 -25.10
N SER A 117 -13.37 -3.16 -24.06
CA SER A 117 -14.77 -2.75 -24.10
C SER A 117 -14.92 -1.26 -24.45
N PRO A 118 -15.45 -0.90 -25.64
CA PRO A 118 -15.63 0.49 -26.06
C PRO A 118 -16.81 1.21 -25.38
N SER A 119 -17.56 0.54 -24.50
CA SER A 119 -18.71 1.09 -23.76
C SER A 119 -18.26 1.91 -22.54
N VAL A 120 -17.38 2.89 -22.75
CA VAL A 120 -16.79 3.68 -21.66
C VAL A 120 -17.69 4.87 -21.30
N SER A 121 -18.30 4.80 -20.11
CA SER A 121 -19.03 5.91 -19.51
C SER A 121 -18.05 6.86 -18.79
N LEU A 122 -18.45 8.11 -18.58
CA LEU A 122 -17.66 9.09 -17.80
C LEU A 122 -17.37 8.58 -16.37
N LEU A 123 -18.33 7.86 -15.78
CA LEU A 123 -18.15 7.19 -14.48
C LEU A 123 -16.95 6.23 -14.49
N PHE A 124 -16.75 5.50 -15.59
CA PHE A 124 -15.64 4.57 -15.73
C PHE A 124 -14.28 5.27 -15.68
N PHE A 125 -14.16 6.44 -16.33
CA PHE A 125 -12.95 7.28 -16.26
C PHE A 125 -12.66 7.76 -14.85
N LEU A 126 -13.68 8.27 -14.16
CA LEU A 126 -13.53 8.71 -12.78
C LEU A 126 -13.10 7.54 -11.89
N THR A 127 -13.68 6.34 -12.07
CA THR A 127 -13.26 5.17 -11.30
C THR A 127 -11.81 4.78 -11.56
N LEU A 128 -11.32 4.86 -12.80
CA LEU A 128 -9.92 4.58 -13.12
C LEU A 128 -8.96 5.58 -12.46
N ILE A 129 -9.28 6.88 -12.48
CA ILE A 129 -8.46 7.92 -11.85
C ILE A 129 -8.44 7.76 -10.32
N GLY A 130 -9.60 7.48 -9.72
CA GLY A 130 -9.70 7.19 -8.29
C GLY A 130 -8.91 5.94 -7.89
N LEU A 131 -8.95 4.91 -8.73
CA LEU A 131 -8.19 3.68 -8.50
C LEU A 131 -6.68 3.91 -8.64
N ALA A 132 -6.25 4.67 -9.64
CA ALA A 132 -4.85 5.04 -9.84
C ALA A 132 -4.26 5.78 -8.64
N SER A 133 -4.97 6.81 -8.18
CA SER A 133 -4.55 7.59 -7.01
C SER A 133 -4.53 6.75 -5.73
N CYS A 134 -5.49 5.82 -5.56
CA CYS A 134 -5.50 4.84 -4.48
C CYS A 134 -4.26 3.92 -4.52
N CYS A 135 -3.89 3.40 -5.69
CA CYS A 135 -2.67 2.60 -5.89
C CYS A 135 -1.41 3.36 -5.46
N PHE A 136 -1.24 4.59 -5.94
CA PHE A 136 -0.11 5.46 -5.57
C PHE A 136 -0.05 5.76 -4.06
N ALA A 137 -1.18 6.09 -3.43
CA ALA A 137 -1.23 6.35 -1.99
C ALA A 137 -0.84 5.10 -1.17
N SER A 138 -1.25 3.91 -1.64
CA SER A 138 -0.90 2.64 -1.01
C SER A 138 0.60 2.36 -1.14
N LEU A 139 1.18 2.61 -2.31
CA LEU A 139 2.62 2.45 -2.57
C LEU A 139 3.45 3.37 -1.66
N ILE A 140 3.11 4.65 -1.60
CA ILE A 140 3.81 5.64 -0.76
C ILE A 140 3.78 5.19 0.71
N SER A 141 2.63 4.68 1.17
CA SER A 141 2.48 4.17 2.53
C SER A 141 3.36 2.94 2.81
N VAL A 142 3.52 2.04 1.84
CA VAL A 142 4.42 0.87 1.95
C VAL A 142 5.88 1.31 1.90
N MET A 143 6.25 2.16 0.94
CA MET A 143 7.60 2.73 0.78
C MET A 143 8.08 3.43 2.05
N HIS A 144 7.24 4.28 2.64
CA HIS A 144 7.60 5.02 3.85
C HIS A 144 7.88 4.08 5.04
N LYS A 145 7.09 3.02 5.19
CA LYS A 145 7.30 2.01 6.24
C LYS A 145 8.56 1.18 5.99
N LEU A 146 8.79 0.77 4.74
CA LEU A 146 10.00 0.06 4.36
C LEU A 146 11.25 0.91 4.62
N TRP A 147 11.20 2.19 4.23
CA TRP A 147 12.27 3.15 4.45
C TRP A 147 12.60 3.31 5.94
N TYR A 148 11.57 3.39 6.79
CA TYR A 148 11.76 3.46 8.24
C TYR A 148 12.46 2.21 8.80
N VAL A 149 12.08 1.03 8.32
CA VAL A 149 12.75 -0.23 8.70
C VAL A 149 14.20 -0.26 8.23
N LEU A 150 14.46 0.12 6.98
CA LEU A 150 15.81 0.14 6.41
C LEU A 150 16.72 1.14 7.11
N ASN A 151 16.24 2.35 7.38
CA ASN A 151 16.98 3.35 8.14
C ASN A 151 17.31 2.86 9.55
N TYR A 152 16.37 2.18 10.21
CA TYR A 152 16.64 1.59 11.52
C TYR A 152 17.74 0.52 11.45
N ILE A 153 17.75 -0.33 10.41
CA ILE A 153 18.79 -1.35 10.21
C ILE A 153 20.15 -0.72 9.90
N ASN A 154 20.19 0.40 9.17
CA ASN A 154 21.42 1.04 8.71
C ASN A 154 22.00 2.06 9.72
N THR A 155 21.27 2.42 10.78
CA THR A 155 21.79 3.32 11.80
C THR A 155 22.87 2.56 12.59
N PRO A 156 24.14 2.99 12.56
CA PRO A 156 25.22 2.30 13.24
C PRO A 156 24.89 2.20 14.73
N ARG A 157 25.03 0.99 15.27
CA ARG A 157 24.89 0.71 16.69
C ARG A 157 25.92 1.59 17.40
N THR A 158 25.50 2.71 17.98
CA THR A 158 26.32 3.40 18.95
C THR A 158 26.47 2.41 20.09
N ASP A 159 27.68 1.91 20.28
CA ASP A 159 28.06 0.94 21.32
C ASP A 159 27.87 1.58 22.70
N SER A 160 26.60 1.73 23.09
CA SER A 160 26.05 1.75 24.43
C SER A 160 26.36 0.44 25.16
N PRO A 161 27.35 0.29 26.06
CA PRO A 161 27.53 -0.97 26.79
C PRO A 161 26.33 -1.33 27.69
N ASN A 162 25.34 -0.45 27.79
CA ASN A 162 24.11 -0.55 28.58
C ASN A 162 22.83 -0.40 27.74
N ASP A 163 22.86 -0.58 26.40
CA ASP A 163 21.61 -0.51 25.60
C ASP A 163 20.83 -1.84 25.68
N ASP A 164 20.25 -2.07 26.86
CA ASP A 164 19.36 -3.18 27.22
C ASP A 164 17.97 -3.06 26.54
N ARG A 165 17.85 -2.33 25.43
CA ARG A 165 16.57 -2.16 24.71
C ARG A 165 16.01 -3.45 24.11
N TYR A 166 16.78 -4.54 24.10
CA TYR A 166 16.26 -5.87 23.80
C TYR A 166 15.84 -6.67 25.06
N GLU A 167 16.36 -6.36 26.26
CA GLU A 167 15.94 -7.01 27.52
C GLU A 167 14.77 -6.28 28.20
N THR A 168 14.63 -4.96 28.03
CA THR A 168 13.54 -4.19 28.64
C THR A 168 12.17 -4.41 28.00
N ILE A 169 12.09 -5.05 26.82
CA ILE A 169 10.80 -5.45 26.22
C ILE A 169 10.27 -6.74 26.86
N ASP A 170 11.12 -7.60 27.44
CA ASP A 170 10.66 -8.86 28.09
C ASP A 170 10.22 -8.65 29.55
N HIS A 171 10.62 -7.56 30.21
CA HIS A 171 10.28 -7.31 31.62
C HIS A 171 8.97 -6.52 31.87
N THR A 172 8.34 -5.96 30.83
CA THR A 172 7.02 -5.29 30.97
C THR A 172 5.83 -6.23 30.80
N ALA A 173 6.06 -7.48 30.39
CA ALA A 173 5.06 -8.54 30.47
C ALA A 173 5.04 -9.18 31.88
N LYS A 174 4.90 -8.37 32.92
CA LYS A 174 4.58 -8.91 34.25
C LYS A 174 3.14 -9.46 34.17
N PRO A 175 2.89 -10.76 34.39
CA PRO A 175 1.53 -11.23 34.53
C PRO A 175 0.95 -10.50 35.74
N ILE A 176 -0.10 -9.73 35.54
CA ILE A 176 -0.94 -9.24 36.63
C ILE A 176 -1.60 -10.49 37.22
N GLY A 177 -0.93 -11.07 38.20
CA GLY A 177 -1.45 -12.11 39.07
C GLY A 177 -1.85 -11.50 40.41
N HIS A 178 -3.04 -11.92 40.87
CA HIS A 178 -3.72 -11.62 42.14
C HIS A 178 -4.38 -10.23 42.21
N PHE A 179 -5.70 -10.09 42.40
CA PHE A 179 -6.66 -10.89 43.17
C PHE A 179 -7.97 -11.16 42.42
#